data_AF-A0A2K3JXU5-F1
#
_entry.id   AF-A0A2K3JXU5-F1
#
_cell.length_a   1.000
_cell.length_b   1.000
_cell.length_c   1.000
_cell.angle_alpha   90.00
_cell.angle_beta   90.00
_cell.angle_gamma   90.00
#
_symmetry.space_group_name_H-M   'P 1'
#
loop_
_entity.id
_entity.type
_entity.pdbx_description
1 polymer ?
#
loop_
_entity_poly.entity_id
_entity_poly.type
_entity_poly.pdbx_seq_one_letter_code
_entity_poly.pdbx_strand_id
1 'polypeptide(L)'
;MASKFGFAGGIPERKVRPIWDAIDSRQFKNALKHVTTLLAKHPNSPYALALKALVLERMGKSDEAFSVSLNAKDHLFSNDSLLIDDLTLSTLQIVFQRLDRCQHLSLS
;
A
#
# COMPACT_ATOMS: atom_id res chain seq x y z
N MET A 1 15.92 -17.11 -6.69
CA MET A 1 14.49 -17.21 -7.03
C MET A 1 14.22 -16.19 -8.12
N ALA A 2 14.04 -16.64 -9.36
CA ALA A 2 13.77 -15.77 -10.50
C ALA A 2 12.32 -15.31 -10.44
N SER A 3 12.10 -14.02 -10.18
CA SER A 3 10.80 -13.37 -10.16
C SER A 3 10.06 -13.67 -11.46
N LYS A 4 8.96 -14.41 -11.38
CA LYS A 4 8.12 -14.75 -12.52
C LYS A 4 7.36 -13.48 -12.91
N PHE A 5 7.99 -12.74 -13.83
CA PHE A 5 7.60 -11.47 -14.46
C PHE A 5 7.49 -10.30 -13.49
N GLY A 6 8.31 -9.26 -13.72
CA GLY A 6 8.44 -8.04 -12.92
C GLY A 6 7.16 -7.22 -12.80
N PHE A 7 6.19 -7.78 -12.09
CA PHE A 7 4.91 -7.22 -11.69
C PHE A 7 4.71 -7.50 -10.20
N ALA A 8 4.24 -6.50 -9.48
CA ALA A 8 3.93 -6.51 -8.07
C ALA A 8 2.46 -6.08 -7.93
N GLY A 9 1.57 -6.96 -7.47
CA GLY A 9 0.14 -6.66 -7.35
C GLY A 9 -0.54 -6.34 -8.68
N GLY A 10 -0.11 -6.99 -9.77
CA GLY A 10 -0.58 -6.71 -11.13
C GLY A 10 -0.03 -5.42 -11.77
N ILE A 11 0.90 -4.72 -11.09
CA ILE A 11 1.53 -3.48 -11.57
C ILE A 11 2.99 -3.76 -11.92
N PRO A 12 3.54 -3.24 -13.05
CA PRO A 12 4.96 -3.42 -13.37
C PRO A 12 5.87 -2.98 -12.23
N GLU A 13 6.75 -3.86 -11.78
CA GLU A 13 7.68 -3.67 -10.65
C GLU A 13 8.53 -2.40 -10.83
N ARG A 14 8.91 -2.07 -12.07
CA ARG A 14 9.60 -0.82 -12.41
C ARG A 14 8.88 0.46 -11.97
N LYS A 15 7.55 0.44 -11.88
CA LYS A 15 6.74 1.57 -11.41
C LYS A 15 6.63 1.61 -9.88
N VAL A 16 6.77 0.45 -9.25
CA VAL A 16 6.63 0.27 -7.81
C VAL A 16 7.96 0.54 -7.10
N ARG A 17 9.07 0.17 -7.73
CA ARG A 17 10.42 0.31 -7.19
C ARG A 17 10.77 1.73 -6.71
N PRO A 18 10.48 2.82 -7.45
CA PRO A 18 10.73 4.18 -6.96
C PRO A 18 9.94 4.55 -5.70
N ILE A 19 8.78 3.91 -5.47
CA ILE A 19 7.97 4.12 -4.27
C ILE A 19 8.66 3.47 -3.08
N TRP A 20 9.10 2.22 -3.22
CA TRP A 20 9.87 1.51 -2.19
C TRP A 20 11.20 2.20 -1.89
N ASP A 21 11.97 2.59 -2.92
CA ASP A 21 13.23 3.31 -2.75
C ASP A 21 13.03 4.61 -1.95
N ALA A 22 11.93 5.34 -2.21
CA ALA A 22 11.57 6.54 -1.48
C ALA A 22 11.10 6.25 -0.04
N ILE A 23 10.39 5.15 0.21
CA ILE A 23 10.00 4.71 1.55
C ILE A 23 11.24 4.34 2.38
N ASP A 24 12.14 3.55 1.82
CA ASP A 24 13.36 3.09 2.47
C ASP A 24 14.32 4.25 2.76
N SER A 25 14.38 5.22 1.84
CA SER A 25 15.11 6.48 2.03
C SER A 25 14.41 7.48 2.96
N ARG A 26 13.26 7.12 3.53
CA ARG A 26 12.39 7.99 4.37
C ARG A 26 11.92 9.28 3.69
N GLN A 27 11.91 9.31 2.36
CA GLN A 27 11.43 10.42 1.54
C GLN A 27 9.92 10.31 1.30
N PHE A 28 9.12 10.33 2.36
CA PHE A 28 7.68 10.00 2.27
C PHE A 28 6.88 10.95 1.38
N LYS A 29 7.25 12.23 1.30
CA LYS A 29 6.62 13.19 0.37
C LYS A 29 6.82 12.79 -1.10
N ASN A 30 7.99 12.25 -1.43
CA ASN A 30 8.30 11.76 -2.79
C ASN A 30 7.59 10.42 -3.03
N ALA A 31 7.62 9.52 -2.06
CA ALA A 31 6.88 8.26 -2.12
C ALA A 31 5.38 8.50 -2.38
N LEU A 32 4.78 9.47 -1.68
CA LEU A 32 3.37 9.84 -1.85
C LEU A 32 3.10 10.38 -3.25
N LYS A 33 3.97 11.23 -3.81
CA LYS A 33 3.86 11.68 -5.21
C LYS A 33 3.92 10.51 -6.19
N HIS A 34 4.85 9.58 -6.01
CA HIS A 34 4.95 8.42 -6.88
C HIS A 34 3.69 7.54 -6.79
N VAL A 35 3.20 7.27 -5.58
CA VAL A 35 1.99 6.47 -5.37
C VAL A 35 0.74 7.14 -5.95
N THR A 36 0.60 8.46 -5.84
CA THR A 36 -0.57 9.18 -6.38
C THR A 36 -0.57 9.18 -7.90
N THR A 37 0.61 9.34 -8.52
CA THR A 37 0.73 9.19 -9.99
C THR A 37 0.45 7.76 -10.45
N LEU A 38 0.76 6.76 -9.63
CA LEU A 38 0.44 5.36 -9.90
C LEU A 38 -1.07 5.12 -9.83
N LEU A 39 -1.72 5.63 -8.79
CA LEU A 39 -3.17 5.55 -8.60
C LEU A 39 -3.95 6.29 -9.69
N ALA A 40 -3.43 7.39 -10.24
CA ALA A 40 -4.07 8.05 -11.38
C ALA A 40 -4.19 7.11 -12.60
N LYS A 41 -3.28 6.14 -12.76
CA LYS A 41 -3.31 5.15 -13.84
C LYS A 41 -4.05 3.86 -13.45
N HIS A 42 -4.07 3.54 -12.16
CA HIS A 42 -4.65 2.33 -11.61
C HIS A 42 -5.47 2.64 -10.34
N PRO A 43 -6.59 3.39 -10.46
CA PRO A 43 -7.30 3.95 -9.31
C PRO A 43 -7.91 2.90 -8.40
N ASN A 44 -8.31 1.77 -8.98
CA ASN A 44 -8.95 0.66 -8.25
C ASN A 44 -7.97 -0.48 -7.95
N SER A 45 -6.66 -0.25 -8.08
CA SER A 45 -5.68 -1.29 -7.76
C SER A 45 -5.52 -1.40 -6.24
N PRO A 46 -5.84 -2.55 -5.63
CA PRO A 46 -5.69 -2.74 -4.19
C PRO A 46 -4.23 -2.59 -3.76
N TYR A 47 -3.27 -2.98 -4.61
CA TYR A 47 -1.85 -2.82 -4.32
C TYR A 47 -1.40 -1.36 -4.24
N ALA A 48 -1.82 -0.54 -5.22
CA ALA A 48 -1.47 0.88 -5.23
C ALA A 48 -2.09 1.62 -4.03
N LEU A 49 -3.30 1.23 -3.62
CA LEU A 49 -3.96 1.75 -2.41
C LEU A 49 -3.23 1.30 -1.15
N ALA A 50 -2.81 0.03 -1.06
CA ALA A 50 -2.02 -0.48 0.06
C ALA A 50 -0.69 0.28 0.23
N LEU A 51 0.02 0.54 -0.86
CA LEU A 51 1.26 1.35 -0.84
C LEU A 51 0.98 2.77 -0.36
N LYS A 52 -0.14 3.38 -0.78
CA LYS A 52 -0.52 4.71 -0.31
C LYS A 52 -0.78 4.71 1.20
N ALA A 53 -1.50 3.71 1.70
CA ALA A 53 -1.76 3.57 3.13
C ALA A 53 -0.46 3.40 3.91
N LEU A 54 0.49 2.60 3.40
CA LEU A 54 1.81 2.42 4.01
C LEU A 54 2.61 3.73 4.06
N VAL A 55 2.62 4.51 2.99
CA VAL A 55 3.30 5.82 2.98
C VAL A 55 2.64 6.77 3.99
N LEU A 56 1.32 6.81 4.06
CA LEU A 56 0.57 7.67 4.99
C LEU A 56 0.81 7.29 6.46
N GLU A 57 0.86 5.98 6.76
CA GLU A 57 1.21 5.45 8.08
C GLU A 57 2.61 5.94 8.48
N ARG A 58 3.60 5.83 7.59
CA ARG A 58 4.97 6.33 7.84
C ARG A 58 5.07 7.84 7.98
N MET A 59 4.10 8.58 7.45
CA MET A 59 4.00 10.03 7.66
C MET A 59 3.31 10.42 8.97
N GLY A 60 2.78 9.45 9.74
CA GLY A 60 2.01 9.72 10.95
C GLY A 60 0.55 10.11 10.69
N LYS A 61 0.05 9.94 9.45
CA LYS A 61 -1.34 10.19 9.06
C LYS A 61 -2.17 8.92 9.19
N SER A 62 -2.28 8.40 10.41
CA SER A 62 -2.94 7.13 10.70
C SER A 62 -4.40 7.09 10.27
N ASP A 63 -5.15 8.19 10.43
CA ASP A 63 -6.57 8.23 10.04
C ASP A 63 -6.77 8.12 8.52
N GLU A 64 -5.97 8.85 7.76
CA GLU A 64 -5.96 8.75 6.29
C GLU A 64 -5.47 7.37 5.84
N ALA A 65 -4.44 6.81 6.48
CA ALA A 65 -3.94 5.48 6.19
C ALA A 65 -5.02 4.40 6.43
N PHE A 66 -5.77 4.51 7.53
CA PHE A 66 -6.84 3.59 7.87
C PHE A 66 -7.95 3.61 6.82
N SER A 67 -8.46 4.79 6.48
CA SER A 67 -9.50 4.92 5.45
C SER A 67 -9.05 4.37 4.08
N VAL A 68 -7.80 4.61 3.68
CA VAL A 68 -7.24 4.08 2.43
C VAL A 68 -7.04 2.57 2.48
N SER A 69 -6.63 2.01 3.63
CA SER A 69 -6.47 0.57 3.81
C SER A 69 -7.80 -0.19 3.76
N LEU A 70 -8.88 0.39 4.28
CA LEU A 70 -10.23 -0.15 4.13
C LEU A 70 -10.68 -0.16 2.68
N ASN A 71 -10.49 0.96 1.95
CA ASN A 71 -10.80 1.01 0.51
C ASN A 71 -10.01 -0.04 -0.27
N ALA A 72 -8.71 -0.20 0.03
CA ALA A 72 -7.88 -1.23 -0.60
C ALA A 72 -8.42 -2.64 -0.35
N LYS A 73 -8.82 -2.93 0.90
CA LYS A 73 -9.42 -4.19 1.32
C LYS A 73 -10.73 -4.44 0.57
N ASP A 74 -11.61 -3.46 0.50
CA ASP A 74 -12.92 -3.61 -0.14
C ASP A 74 -12.79 -3.82 -1.65
N HIS A 75 -11.84 -3.13 -2.31
CA HIS A 75 -11.50 -3.41 -3.70
C HIS A 75 -10.86 -4.80 -3.89
N LEU A 76 -10.06 -5.27 -2.93
CA LEU A 76 -9.46 -6.61 -2.98
C LEU A 76 -10.52 -7.71 -2.90
N PHE A 77 -11.54 -7.56 -2.06
CA PHE A 77 -12.64 -8.53 -1.93
C PHE A 77 -13.69 -8.41 -3.03
N SER A 78 -13.84 -7.22 -3.64
CA SER A 78 -14.81 -6.99 -4.73
C SER A 78 -14.31 -7.47 -6.09
N ASN A 79 -13.01 -7.48 -6.33
CA ASN A 79 -12.44 -8.10 -7.54
C ASN A 79 -12.31 -9.60 -7.26
N ASP A 80 -13.03 -10.42 -8.02
CA ASP A 80 -13.11 -11.87 -7.86
C ASP A 80 -11.83 -12.52 -7.31
N SER A 81 -12.00 -13.29 -6.23
CA SER A 81 -10.99 -13.94 -5.36
C SER A 81 -9.82 -14.69 -6.02
N LEU A 82 -9.76 -14.77 -7.35
CA LEU A 82 -8.79 -15.52 -8.14
C LEU A 82 -7.45 -14.78 -8.38
N LEU A 83 -7.36 -13.50 -8.03
CA LEU A 83 -6.15 -12.65 -8.21
C LEU A 83 -5.71 -11.94 -6.92
N ILE A 84 -5.99 -12.53 -5.76
CA ILE A 84 -5.46 -12.03 -4.50
C ILE A 84 -3.95 -12.34 -4.48
N ASP A 85 -3.14 -11.33 -4.76
CA ASP A 85 -1.68 -11.43 -4.75
C ASP A 85 -1.18 -11.38 -3.30
N ASP A 86 -0.40 -12.37 -2.86
CA ASP A 86 0.18 -12.46 -1.50
C ASP A 86 0.93 -11.18 -1.11
N LEU A 87 1.48 -10.48 -2.11
CA LEU A 87 2.16 -9.20 -1.91
C LEU A 87 1.18 -8.09 -1.45
N THR A 88 -0.04 -8.07 -1.98
CA THR A 88 -1.08 -7.12 -1.56
C THR A 88 -1.55 -7.40 -0.14
N LEU A 89 -1.74 -8.68 0.21
CA LEU A 89 -2.13 -9.10 1.54
C LEU A 89 -1.06 -8.76 2.57
N SER A 90 0.20 -9.12 2.31
CA SER A 90 1.32 -8.87 3.23
C SER A 90 1.51 -7.36 3.48
N THR A 91 1.42 -6.54 2.44
CA THR A 91 1.51 -5.08 2.59
C THR A 91 0.34 -4.50 3.39
N LEU A 92 -0.90 -4.92 3.13
CA LEU A 92 -2.05 -4.50 3.92
C LEU A 92 -1.95 -4.96 5.37
N GLN A 93 -1.52 -6.19 5.62
CA GLN A 93 -1.37 -6.74 6.96
C GLN A 93 -0.35 -5.94 7.78
N ILE A 94 0.77 -5.53 7.16
CA ILE A 94 1.76 -4.65 7.81
C ILE A 94 1.12 -3.31 8.19
N VAL A 95 0.34 -2.70 7.30
CA VAL A 95 -0.33 -1.42 7.56
C VAL A 95 -1.34 -1.57 8.69
N PHE A 96 -2.24 -2.55 8.64
CA PHE A 96 -3.23 -2.78 9.70
C PHE A 96 -2.57 -3.04 11.04
N GLN A 97 -1.54 -3.90 11.11
CA GLN A 97 -0.83 -4.18 12.35
C GLN A 97 -0.17 -2.93 12.95
N ARG A 98 0.26 -1.98 12.11
CA ARG A 98 0.83 -0.70 12.57
C ARG A 98 -0.25 0.25 13.07
N LEU A 99 -1.38 0.32 12.37
CA LEU A 99 -2.52 1.16 12.75
C LEU A 99 -3.16 0.68 14.07
N ASP A 100 -3.32 -0.63 14.26
CA ASP A 100 -3.85 -1.23 15.49
C ASP A 100 -2.98 -0.89 16.71
N ARG A 101 -1.66 -0.94 16.55
CA ARG A 101 -0.71 -0.52 17.59
C ARG A 101 -0.83 0.96 17.94
N CYS A 102 -1.13 1.83 16.97
CA CYS A 102 -1.34 3.25 17.21
C CYS A 102 -2.63 3.51 18.00
N GLN A 103 -3.72 2.77 17.74
CA GLN A 103 -4.97 2.89 18.49
C GLN A 103 -4.82 2.44 19.95
N HIS A 104 -4.03 1.40 20.22
CA HIS A 104 -3.81 0.95 21.59
C HIS A 104 -2.98 1.96 22.42
N LEU A 105 -2.09 2.72 21.78
CA LEU A 105 -1.26 3.73 22.45
C LEU A 105 -1.99 5.04 22.76
N SER A 106 -3.15 5.31 22.15
CA SER A 106 -3.96 6.51 22.47
C SER A 106 -4.92 6.34 23.65
N LEU A 107 -4.98 5.14 24.25
CA LEU A 107 -5.91 4.80 25.35
C LEU A 107 -5.20 4.54 26.69
N SER A 108 -3.92 4.90 26.84
CA SER A 108 -3.14 4.77 28.08
C SER A 108 -2.64 6.13 28.55
#